data_AF-A0A6P6YJZ2-F1
#
_entry.id   AF-A0A6P6YJZ2-F1
#
_cell.length_a   1.000
_cell.length_b   1.000
_cell.length_c   1.000
_cell.angle_alpha   90.00
_cell.angle_beta   90.00
_cell.angle_gamma   90.00
#
_symmetry.space_group_name_H-M   'P 1'
#
loop_
_entity.id
_entity.type
_entity.pdbx_description
1 polymer ?
#
loop_
_entity_poly.entity_id
_entity_poly.type
_entity_poly.pdbx_seq_one_letter_code
_entity_poly.pdbx_strand_id
1 'polypeptide(L)'
;MKIFIVVCMMVAVTLAQSDHHDHHEHDHHDHHEHDHEERHRMAEDLIKRGHALLHLIRETMEKHHGNEHLLDAIQHQAVLVEALVKDLESQHKVENVMELHHLHLIEEDLLHFENRVSEEIAILMHERHHEHHGGEELIRRGEELLRQAQDVVEKHRHHGDRELEAIEHEMHAVHHLLEEIRKRPEGHDFQREEEALKRHEDSLKHLLERVHHRHHHHDEHHHDEDHHEHHHEENHHEHHHEDDN
;
A
#
# COMPACT_ATOMS: atom_id res chain seq x y z
N MET A 1 -14.18 2.47 -6.46
CA MET A 1 -14.53 2.29 -5.04
C MET A 1 -14.73 0.80 -4.74
N LYS A 2 -13.65 -0.01 -4.78
CA LYS A 2 -13.66 -1.47 -4.57
C LYS A 2 -12.32 -1.95 -3.95
N ILE A 3 -11.86 -1.30 -2.88
CA ILE A 3 -10.60 -1.69 -2.22
C ILE A 3 -10.79 -2.06 -0.73
N PHE A 4 -11.92 -1.73 -0.10
CA PHE A 4 -12.08 -1.90 1.35
C PHE A 4 -12.69 -3.23 1.84
N ILE A 5 -12.89 -4.23 0.97
CA ILE A 5 -13.40 -5.57 1.40
C ILE A 5 -12.25 -6.51 1.83
N VAL A 6 -10.99 -6.17 1.54
CA VAL A 6 -9.88 -7.13 1.72
C VAL A 6 -9.37 -7.21 3.16
N VAL A 7 -9.52 -6.17 3.98
CA VAL A 7 -9.00 -6.19 5.37
C VAL A 7 -9.95 -6.95 6.32
N CYS A 8 -11.27 -6.94 6.06
CA CYS A 8 -12.22 -7.73 6.87
C CYS A 8 -12.24 -9.23 6.53
N MET A 9 -11.71 -9.67 5.38
CA MET A 9 -11.74 -11.09 4.99
C MET A 9 -10.62 -11.96 5.57
N MET A 10 -9.57 -11.37 6.17
CA MET A 10 -8.48 -12.18 6.76
C MET A 10 -8.74 -12.69 8.18
N VAL A 11 -9.84 -12.30 8.82
CA VAL A 11 -10.21 -12.79 10.17
C VAL A 11 -11.31 -13.87 10.12
N ALA A 12 -11.97 -14.09 8.97
CA ALA A 12 -13.16 -14.94 8.88
C ALA A 12 -12.93 -16.38 8.36
N VAL A 13 -11.68 -16.84 8.13
CA VAL A 13 -11.42 -18.14 7.47
C VAL A 13 -11.03 -19.28 8.45
N THR A 14 -11.16 -19.10 9.76
CA THR A 14 -10.79 -20.15 10.75
C THR A 14 -11.96 -20.78 11.51
N LEU A 15 -13.21 -20.61 11.05
CA LEU A 15 -14.37 -21.27 11.67
C LEU A 15 -15.32 -21.83 10.61
N ALA A 16 -14.92 -22.95 10.00
CA ALA A 16 -15.86 -23.83 9.34
C ALA A 16 -15.31 -25.25 9.33
N GLN A 17 -15.84 -26.11 10.21
CA GLN A 17 -16.37 -27.45 9.89
C GLN A 17 -16.53 -28.28 11.16
N SER A 18 -17.78 -28.56 11.54
CA SER A 18 -18.33 -29.92 11.50
C SER A 18 -19.81 -29.89 11.89
N ASP A 19 -20.66 -30.19 10.91
CA ASP A 19 -22.00 -30.70 11.14
C ASP A 19 -21.91 -32.21 11.41
N HIS A 20 -22.64 -32.70 12.41
CA HIS A 20 -23.34 -33.98 12.32
C HIS A 20 -24.57 -33.98 13.23
N HIS A 21 -25.72 -34.33 12.64
CA HIS A 21 -26.98 -34.62 13.31
C HIS A 21 -26.85 -35.76 14.32
N ASP A 22 -27.56 -35.66 15.44
CA ASP A 22 -28.47 -36.72 15.90
C ASP A 22 -29.50 -36.18 16.91
N HIS A 23 -30.70 -36.76 16.84
CA HIS A 23 -31.87 -36.48 17.67
C HIS A 23 -31.65 -36.88 19.12
N HIS A 24 -32.08 -36.08 20.11
CA HIS A 24 -32.66 -36.60 21.37
C HIS A 24 -33.47 -35.54 22.14
N GLU A 25 -34.29 -36.06 23.05
CA GLU A 25 -35.47 -35.49 23.67
C GLU A 25 -35.20 -34.36 24.68
N HIS A 26 -36.22 -33.54 24.91
CA HIS A 26 -36.25 -32.39 25.81
C HIS A 26 -35.66 -32.63 27.21
N ASP A 27 -34.55 -31.95 27.50
CA ASP A 27 -34.18 -31.50 28.85
C ASP A 27 -34.26 -29.97 28.88
N HIS A 28 -35.25 -29.43 29.60
CA HIS A 28 -35.43 -27.98 29.78
C HIS A 28 -34.37 -27.34 30.70
N HIS A 29 -33.33 -28.08 31.09
CA HIS A 29 -32.24 -27.60 31.92
C HIS A 29 -31.05 -27.05 31.12
N ASP A 30 -30.86 -27.49 29.86
CA ASP A 30 -29.69 -27.17 29.03
C ASP A 30 -29.79 -25.80 28.32
N HIS A 31 -31.00 -25.29 28.10
CA HIS A 31 -31.18 -23.99 27.41
C HIS A 31 -30.62 -22.80 28.21
N HIS A 32 -30.65 -22.86 29.55
CA HIS A 32 -30.15 -21.77 30.37
C HIS A 32 -28.62 -21.74 30.49
N GLU A 33 -27.95 -22.89 30.36
CA GLU A 33 -26.49 -22.99 30.41
C GLU A 33 -25.87 -22.55 29.08
N HIS A 34 -26.49 -22.93 27.95
CA HIS A 34 -26.06 -22.49 26.62
C HIS A 34 -26.14 -20.96 26.44
N ASP A 35 -27.23 -20.34 26.88
CA ASP A 35 -27.40 -18.88 26.85
C ASP A 35 -26.37 -18.17 27.74
N HIS A 36 -25.91 -18.79 28.83
CA HIS A 36 -24.89 -18.21 29.71
C HIS A 36 -23.50 -18.27 29.08
N GLU A 37 -23.12 -19.39 28.49
CA GLU A 37 -21.85 -19.55 27.77
C GLU A 37 -21.76 -18.62 26.55
N GLU A 38 -22.85 -18.48 25.79
CA GLU A 38 -22.91 -17.58 24.63
C GLU A 38 -22.69 -16.12 25.04
N ARG A 39 -23.39 -15.66 26.09
CA ARG A 39 -23.22 -14.31 26.63
C ARG A 39 -21.82 -14.06 27.16
N HIS A 40 -21.22 -15.05 27.82
CA HIS A 40 -19.85 -14.95 28.32
C HIS A 40 -18.85 -14.81 27.16
N ARG A 41 -19.01 -15.62 26.11
CA ARG A 41 -18.17 -15.55 24.90
C ARG A 41 -18.33 -14.21 24.18
N MET A 42 -19.56 -13.74 24.01
CA MET A 42 -19.83 -12.47 23.36
C MET A 42 -19.21 -11.29 24.14
N ALA A 43 -19.32 -11.30 25.47
CA ALA A 43 -18.68 -10.30 26.31
C ALA A 43 -17.15 -10.29 26.14
N GLU A 44 -16.51 -11.46 26.17
CA GLU A 44 -15.06 -11.57 25.94
C GLU A 44 -14.64 -11.04 24.57
N ASP A 45 -15.39 -11.35 23.51
CA ASP A 45 -15.06 -10.94 22.16
C ASP A 45 -15.24 -9.44 21.96
N LEU A 46 -16.26 -8.83 22.58
CA LEU A 46 -16.44 -7.39 22.62
C LEU A 46 -15.32 -6.68 23.40
N ILE A 47 -14.86 -7.25 24.53
CA ILE A 47 -13.69 -6.73 25.27
C ILE A 47 -12.44 -6.77 24.38
N LYS A 48 -12.17 -7.88 23.68
CA LYS A 48 -11.02 -8.02 22.77
C LYS A 48 -11.09 -7.01 21.63
N ARG A 49 -12.25 -6.85 21.01
CA ARG A 49 -12.48 -5.86 19.93
C ARG A 49 -12.22 -4.44 20.42
N GLY A 50 -12.74 -4.07 21.59
CA GLY A 50 -12.50 -2.76 22.19
C GLY A 50 -11.03 -2.49 22.47
N HIS A 51 -10.29 -3.46 23.02
CA HIS A 51 -8.83 -3.33 23.20
C HIS A 51 -8.07 -3.20 21.89
N ALA A 52 -8.46 -3.95 20.85
CA ALA A 52 -7.86 -3.84 19.52
C ALA A 52 -8.08 -2.45 18.91
N LEU A 53 -9.29 -1.89 19.05
CA LEU A 53 -9.60 -0.54 18.59
C LEU A 53 -8.78 0.52 19.35
N LEU A 54 -8.67 0.41 20.69
CA LEU A 54 -7.82 1.30 21.49
C LEU A 54 -6.35 1.23 21.09
N HIS A 55 -5.84 0.03 20.77
CA HIS A 55 -4.48 -0.14 20.28
C HIS A 55 -4.28 0.58 18.93
N LEU A 56 -5.19 0.38 17.97
CA LEU A 56 -5.17 1.06 16.68
C LEU A 56 -5.17 2.58 16.82
N ILE A 57 -6.01 3.12 17.71
CA ILE A 57 -6.07 4.55 17.98
C ILE A 57 -4.73 5.04 18.54
N ARG A 58 -4.17 4.38 19.56
CA ARG A 58 -2.87 4.78 20.13
C ARG A 58 -1.76 4.78 19.09
N GLU A 59 -1.68 3.73 18.29
CA GLU A 59 -0.68 3.62 17.22
C GLU A 59 -0.86 4.74 16.16
N THR A 60 -2.10 5.12 15.86
CA THR A 60 -2.40 6.24 14.96
C THR A 60 -1.94 7.56 15.58
N MET A 61 -2.29 7.82 16.84
CA MET A 61 -1.92 9.04 17.55
C MET A 61 -0.39 9.20 17.70
N GLU A 62 0.34 8.10 17.87
CA GLU A 62 1.80 8.11 17.93
C GLU A 62 2.45 8.42 16.57
N LYS A 63 1.85 7.91 15.47
CA LYS A 63 2.42 8.02 14.12
C LYS A 63 2.03 9.29 13.38
N HIS A 64 0.94 9.96 13.79
CA HIS A 64 0.40 11.12 13.09
C HIS A 64 0.60 12.40 13.91
N HIS A 65 1.07 13.45 13.23
CA HIS A 65 1.23 14.79 13.78
C HIS A 65 0.59 15.79 12.80
N GLY A 66 -0.16 16.77 13.32
CA GLY A 66 -0.96 17.69 12.50
C GLY A 66 -2.45 17.31 12.42
N ASN A 67 -3.29 18.22 11.92
CA ASN A 67 -4.75 18.19 12.02
C ASN A 67 -5.25 17.90 13.46
N GLU A 68 -4.98 18.85 14.36
CA GLU A 68 -5.34 18.77 15.79
C GLU A 68 -6.82 18.45 15.99
N HIS A 69 -7.72 18.99 15.18
CA HIS A 69 -9.15 18.73 15.29
C HIS A 69 -9.52 17.27 15.03
N LEU A 70 -8.87 16.62 14.07
CA LEU A 70 -9.16 15.23 13.73
C LEU A 70 -8.49 14.26 14.71
N LEU A 71 -7.28 14.59 15.17
CA LEU A 71 -6.63 13.84 16.25
C LEU A 71 -7.42 13.96 17.57
N ASP A 72 -7.95 15.14 17.90
CA ASP A 72 -8.83 15.33 19.05
C ASP A 72 -10.13 14.51 18.93
N ALA A 73 -10.71 14.43 17.74
CA ALA A 73 -11.90 13.62 17.49
C ALA A 73 -11.61 12.12 17.71
N ILE A 74 -10.53 11.60 17.14
CA ILE A 74 -10.08 10.21 17.34
C ILE A 74 -9.78 9.93 18.82
N GLN A 75 -9.11 10.86 19.50
CA GLN A 75 -8.82 10.75 20.92
C GLN A 75 -10.09 10.76 21.77
N HIS A 76 -11.09 11.55 21.39
CA HIS A 76 -12.41 11.54 22.03
C HIS A 76 -13.10 10.18 21.85
N GLN A 77 -13.06 9.58 20.65
CA GLN A 77 -13.57 8.21 20.45
C GLN A 77 -12.84 7.20 21.34
N ALA A 78 -11.53 7.33 21.52
CA ALA A 78 -10.76 6.46 22.42
C ALA A 78 -11.26 6.51 23.86
N VAL A 79 -11.61 7.69 24.38
CA VAL A 79 -12.15 7.86 25.73
C VAL A 79 -13.48 7.13 25.89
N LEU A 80 -14.36 7.22 24.88
CA LEU A 80 -15.66 6.53 24.90
C LEU A 80 -15.50 5.02 24.84
N VAL A 81 -14.63 4.52 23.94
CA VAL A 81 -14.33 3.08 23.84
C VAL A 81 -13.69 2.56 25.13
N GLU A 82 -12.78 3.32 25.74
CA GLU A 82 -12.16 2.93 27.01
C GLU A 82 -13.17 2.84 28.15
N ALA A 83 -14.12 3.77 28.22
CA ALA A 83 -15.21 3.72 29.19
C ALA A 83 -16.10 2.48 28.98
N LEU A 84 -16.46 2.19 27.73
CA LEU A 84 -17.26 1.02 27.35
C LEU A 84 -16.56 -0.30 27.73
N VAL A 85 -15.27 -0.43 27.38
CA VAL A 85 -14.47 -1.63 27.69
C VAL A 85 -14.31 -1.81 29.20
N LYS A 86 -14.07 -0.73 29.95
CA LYS A 86 -13.96 -0.79 31.42
C LYS A 86 -15.27 -1.22 32.07
N ASP A 87 -16.39 -0.70 31.62
CA ASP A 87 -17.71 -1.09 32.11
C ASP A 87 -17.96 -2.58 31.82
N LEU A 88 -17.76 -3.00 30.57
CA LEU A 88 -17.94 -4.39 30.14
C LEU A 88 -17.04 -5.36 30.91
N GLU A 89 -15.76 -5.03 31.09
CA GLU A 89 -14.84 -5.82 31.92
C GLU A 89 -15.29 -5.92 33.38
N SER A 90 -15.83 -4.82 33.93
CA SER A 90 -16.29 -4.80 35.32
C SER A 90 -17.52 -5.69 35.52
N GLN A 91 -18.46 -5.65 34.58
CA GLN A 91 -19.66 -6.49 34.60
C GLN A 91 -19.31 -7.96 34.38
N HIS A 92 -18.37 -8.24 33.47
CA HIS A 92 -17.86 -9.58 33.19
C HIS A 92 -17.13 -10.19 34.39
N LYS A 93 -16.25 -9.44 35.07
CA LYS A 93 -15.46 -9.91 36.24
C LYS A 93 -16.32 -10.25 37.46
N VAL A 94 -17.47 -9.59 37.61
CA VAL A 94 -18.39 -9.81 38.74
C VAL A 94 -19.40 -10.93 38.41
N GLU A 95 -19.25 -11.60 37.26
CA GLU A 95 -20.22 -12.59 36.75
C GLU A 95 -21.64 -12.02 36.73
N ASN A 96 -21.77 -10.71 36.52
CA ASN A 96 -23.07 -10.07 36.47
C ASN A 96 -23.80 -10.60 35.24
N VAL A 97 -25.03 -11.05 35.43
CA VAL A 97 -25.84 -11.59 34.33
C VAL A 97 -26.24 -10.42 33.42
N MET A 98 -25.39 -10.12 32.45
CA MET A 98 -25.74 -9.19 31.38
C MET A 98 -26.84 -9.83 30.54
N GLU A 99 -27.87 -9.05 30.25
CA GLU A 99 -28.87 -9.47 29.30
C GLU A 99 -28.25 -9.54 27.90
N LEU A 100 -28.60 -10.55 27.13
CA LEU A 100 -28.12 -10.70 25.75
C LEU A 100 -28.46 -9.47 24.90
N HIS A 101 -29.59 -8.82 25.16
CA HIS A 101 -29.95 -7.55 24.51
C HIS A 101 -28.94 -6.44 24.81
N HIS A 102 -28.45 -6.34 26.05
CA HIS A 102 -27.45 -5.33 26.42
C HIS A 102 -26.12 -5.57 25.69
N LEU A 103 -25.70 -6.82 25.56
CA LEU A 103 -24.50 -7.17 24.81
C LEU A 103 -24.61 -6.81 23.32
N HIS A 104 -25.76 -7.01 22.69
CA HIS A 104 -25.99 -6.57 21.31
C HIS A 104 -25.96 -5.04 21.16
N LEU A 105 -26.49 -4.28 22.13
CA LEU A 105 -26.38 -2.82 22.10
C LEU A 105 -24.91 -2.37 22.17
N ILE A 106 -24.12 -3.00 23.04
CA ILE A 106 -22.67 -2.74 23.14
C ILE A 106 -21.96 -3.12 21.83
N GLU A 107 -22.37 -4.21 21.19
CA GLU A 107 -21.84 -4.60 19.88
C GLU A 107 -22.10 -3.56 18.80
N GLU A 108 -23.33 -3.02 18.74
CA GLU A 108 -23.71 -1.96 17.81
C GLU A 108 -22.91 -0.67 18.06
N ASP A 109 -22.76 -0.28 19.33
CA ASP A 109 -21.96 0.88 19.73
C ASP A 109 -20.49 0.70 19.34
N LEU A 110 -19.93 -0.48 19.59
CA LEU A 110 -18.55 -0.78 19.26
C LEU A 110 -18.31 -0.78 17.74
N LEU A 111 -19.25 -1.34 16.97
CA LEU A 111 -19.21 -1.28 15.51
C LEU A 111 -19.29 0.16 14.99
N HIS A 112 -20.09 1.01 15.64
CA HIS A 112 -20.15 2.44 15.30
C HIS A 112 -18.80 3.13 15.53
N PHE A 113 -18.16 2.88 16.67
CA PHE A 113 -16.84 3.43 16.97
C PHE A 113 -15.77 2.91 16.01
N GLU A 114 -15.75 1.61 15.69
CA GLU A 114 -14.84 1.01 14.72
C GLU A 114 -14.95 1.71 13.35
N ASN A 115 -16.19 1.90 12.86
CA ASN A 115 -16.45 2.59 11.60
C ASN A 115 -16.00 4.05 11.63
N ARG A 116 -16.34 4.77 12.71
CA ARG A 116 -16.04 6.19 12.84
C ARG A 116 -14.53 6.44 12.90
N VAL A 117 -13.82 5.69 13.73
CA VAL A 117 -12.36 5.75 13.85
C VAL A 117 -11.70 5.39 12.52
N SER A 118 -12.22 4.38 11.81
CA SER A 118 -11.68 4.01 10.49
C SER A 118 -11.83 5.13 9.46
N GLU A 119 -12.96 5.83 9.44
CA GLU A 119 -13.19 6.98 8.57
C GLU A 119 -12.23 8.14 8.90
N GLU A 120 -12.10 8.48 10.18
CA GLU A 120 -11.23 9.57 10.63
C GLU A 120 -9.74 9.27 10.36
N ILE A 121 -9.30 8.02 10.55
CA ILE A 121 -7.94 7.57 10.16
C ILE A 121 -7.76 7.66 8.64
N ALA A 122 -8.77 7.28 7.84
CA ALA A 122 -8.69 7.38 6.40
C ALA A 122 -8.53 8.83 5.93
N ILE A 123 -9.22 9.78 6.58
CA ILE A 123 -9.07 11.21 6.33
C ILE A 123 -7.65 11.68 6.70
N LEU A 124 -7.14 11.31 7.88
CA LEU A 124 -5.76 11.64 8.29
C LEU A 124 -4.73 11.13 7.30
N MET A 125 -4.88 9.89 6.83
CA MET A 125 -4.00 9.31 5.83
C MET A 125 -4.09 10.05 4.50
N HIS A 126 -5.30 10.46 4.11
CA HIS A 126 -5.51 11.21 2.88
C HIS A 126 -4.90 12.62 2.96
N GLU A 127 -5.10 13.34 4.06
CA GLU A 127 -4.53 14.67 4.28
C GLU A 127 -3.00 14.66 4.42
N ARG A 128 -2.41 13.60 4.98
CA ARG A 128 -0.95 13.42 4.99
C ARG A 128 -0.36 13.31 3.58
N HIS A 129 -1.15 12.87 2.60
CA HIS A 129 -0.76 12.86 1.19
C HIS A 129 -0.99 14.21 0.49
N HIS A 130 -1.56 15.19 1.18
CA HIS A 130 -1.81 16.55 0.70
C HIS A 130 -0.96 17.55 1.48
N GLU A 131 0.37 17.38 1.46
CA GLU A 131 1.22 18.57 1.54
C GLU A 131 0.98 19.35 0.25
N HIS A 132 -0.02 20.25 0.23
CA HIS A 132 -0.32 21.04 -0.95
C HIS A 132 0.91 21.85 -1.33
N HIS A 133 1.63 21.33 -2.31
CA HIS A 133 2.77 22.01 -2.88
C HIS A 133 2.22 23.13 -3.77
N GLY A 134 2.60 24.38 -3.45
CA GLY A 134 2.30 25.50 -4.32
C GLY A 134 2.86 25.27 -5.73
N GLY A 135 2.34 26.00 -6.72
CA GLY A 135 2.74 25.85 -8.11
C GLY A 135 4.27 25.89 -8.32
N GLU A 136 5.02 26.69 -7.54
CA GLU A 136 6.48 26.74 -7.60
C GLU A 136 7.16 25.41 -7.25
N GLU A 137 6.67 24.72 -6.22
CA GLU A 137 7.23 23.44 -5.79
C GLU A 137 6.91 22.33 -6.80
N LEU A 138 5.70 22.32 -7.35
CA LEU A 138 5.33 21.39 -8.43
C LEU A 138 6.16 21.63 -9.70
N ILE A 139 6.43 22.90 -10.05
CA ILE A 139 7.31 23.25 -11.16
C ILE A 139 8.72 22.72 -10.90
N ARG A 140 9.29 22.98 -9.71
CA ARG A 140 10.62 22.50 -9.35
C ARG A 140 10.74 20.98 -9.44
N ARG A 141 9.75 20.25 -8.91
CA ARG A 141 9.71 18.78 -8.98
C ARG A 141 9.62 18.27 -10.41
N GLY A 142 8.73 18.84 -11.23
CA GLY A 142 8.61 18.43 -12.63
C GLY A 142 9.85 18.77 -13.46
N GLU A 143 10.51 19.90 -13.22
CA GLU A 143 11.78 20.25 -13.88
C GLU A 143 12.90 19.26 -13.55
N GLU A 144 12.99 18.85 -12.29
CA GLU A 144 13.95 17.82 -11.86
C GLU A 144 13.67 16.47 -12.51
N LEU A 145 12.40 16.08 -12.60
CA LEU A 145 11.98 14.84 -13.28
C LEU A 145 12.35 14.85 -14.77
N LEU A 146 12.07 15.97 -15.47
CA LEU A 146 12.45 16.14 -16.87
C LEU A 146 13.97 16.06 -17.06
N ARG A 147 14.74 16.67 -16.16
CA ARG A 147 16.20 16.64 -16.19
C ARG A 147 16.73 15.21 -16.09
N GLN A 148 16.21 14.41 -15.15
CA GLN A 148 16.62 13.02 -14.98
C GLN A 148 16.28 12.16 -16.19
N ALA A 149 15.07 12.31 -16.75
CA ALA A 149 14.65 11.58 -17.92
C ALA A 149 15.47 11.95 -19.17
N GLN A 150 15.74 13.25 -19.38
CA GLN A 150 16.58 13.73 -20.48
C GLN A 150 17.99 13.13 -20.42
N ASP A 151 18.60 13.07 -19.22
CA ASP A 151 19.93 12.52 -19.00
C ASP A 151 20.01 11.04 -19.42
N VAL A 152 18.94 10.27 -19.19
CA VAL A 152 18.86 8.86 -19.58
C VAL A 152 18.65 8.70 -21.09
N VAL A 153 17.76 9.52 -21.69
CA VAL A 153 17.53 9.53 -23.13
C VAL A 153 18.81 9.88 -23.88
N GLU A 154 19.59 10.86 -23.42
CA GLU A 154 20.86 11.25 -24.04
C GLU A 154 21.92 10.15 -23.93
N LYS A 155 22.04 9.49 -22.77
CA LYS A 155 23.05 8.44 -22.54
C LYS A 155 22.79 7.17 -23.34
N HIS A 156 21.53 6.79 -23.53
CA HIS A 156 21.17 5.49 -24.11
C HIS A 156 20.57 5.63 -25.52
N ARG A 157 20.71 6.78 -26.16
CA ARG A 157 20.04 7.07 -27.43
C ARG A 157 20.49 6.14 -28.54
N HIS A 158 19.71 5.10 -28.78
CA HIS A 158 19.82 4.22 -29.94
C HIS A 158 18.53 4.27 -30.74
N HIS A 159 18.65 4.32 -32.07
CA HIS A 159 17.48 4.40 -32.94
C HIS A 159 16.60 3.15 -32.81
N GLY A 160 15.32 3.34 -32.48
CA GLY A 160 14.29 2.30 -32.48
C GLY A 160 13.99 1.66 -31.12
N ASP A 161 14.50 2.19 -30.00
CA ASP A 161 14.09 1.71 -28.68
C ASP A 161 12.73 2.29 -28.27
N ARG A 162 11.72 1.41 -28.23
CA ARG A 162 10.35 1.73 -27.80
C ARG A 162 10.29 2.29 -26.37
N GLU A 163 11.24 1.96 -25.52
CA GLU A 163 11.28 2.46 -24.14
C GLU A 163 11.70 3.93 -24.08
N LEU A 164 12.65 4.33 -24.94
CA LEU A 164 13.04 5.74 -25.06
C LEU A 164 11.94 6.57 -25.70
N GLU A 165 11.23 6.04 -26.69
CA GLU A 165 10.04 6.71 -27.26
C GLU A 165 8.95 6.92 -26.18
N ALA A 166 8.74 5.94 -25.30
CA ALA A 166 7.80 6.07 -24.18
C ALA A 166 8.26 7.11 -23.14
N ILE A 167 9.57 7.16 -22.84
CA ILE A 167 10.15 8.18 -21.96
C ILE A 167 9.98 9.57 -22.58
N GLU A 168 10.30 9.75 -23.86
CA GLU A 168 10.15 11.01 -24.58
C GLU A 168 8.68 11.48 -24.58
N HIS A 169 7.73 10.57 -24.79
CA HIS A 169 6.29 10.87 -24.70
C HIS A 169 5.89 11.36 -23.32
N GLU A 170 6.37 10.69 -22.27
CA GLU A 170 6.02 11.04 -20.91
C GLU A 170 6.68 12.34 -20.45
N MET A 171 7.90 12.62 -20.91
CA MET A 171 8.53 13.93 -20.76
C MET A 171 7.70 15.05 -21.42
N HIS A 172 7.11 14.80 -22.59
CA HIS A 172 6.23 15.79 -23.24
C HIS A 172 4.96 16.05 -22.42
N ALA A 173 4.37 15.01 -21.83
CA ALA A 173 3.21 15.14 -20.95
C ALA A 173 3.53 15.96 -19.69
N VAL A 174 4.68 15.69 -19.06
CA VAL A 174 5.17 16.47 -17.90
C VAL A 174 5.43 17.93 -18.29
N HIS A 175 6.09 18.19 -19.43
CA HIS A 175 6.35 19.54 -19.90
C HIS A 175 5.04 20.34 -20.10
N HIS A 176 4.04 19.72 -20.73
CA HIS A 176 2.72 20.33 -20.91
C HIS A 176 2.05 20.62 -19.56
N LEU A 177 2.12 19.70 -18.60
CA LEU A 177 1.58 19.91 -17.26
C LEU A 177 2.23 21.11 -16.57
N LEU A 178 3.56 21.27 -16.66
CA LEU A 178 4.28 22.40 -16.10
C LEU A 178 3.88 23.74 -16.74
N GLU A 179 3.67 23.76 -18.05
CA GLU A 179 3.14 24.94 -18.74
C GLU A 179 1.76 25.34 -18.24
N GLU A 180 0.88 24.37 -17.98
CA GLU A 180 -0.45 24.63 -17.44
C GLU A 180 -0.38 25.16 -16.01
N ILE A 181 0.48 24.60 -15.16
CA ILE A 181 0.73 25.07 -13.78
C ILE A 181 1.20 26.54 -13.80
N ARG A 182 2.15 26.89 -14.67
CA ARG A 182 2.69 28.26 -14.79
C ARG A 182 1.64 29.30 -15.21
N LYS A 183 0.57 28.89 -15.89
CA LYS A 183 -0.53 29.77 -16.32
C LYS A 183 -1.61 29.96 -15.24
N ARG A 184 -1.55 29.20 -14.14
CA ARG A 184 -2.55 29.28 -13.06
C ARG A 184 -2.36 30.55 -12.23
N PRO A 185 -3.45 31.15 -11.74
CA PRO A 185 -3.38 32.31 -10.87
C PRO A 185 -2.86 31.95 -9.47
N GLU A 186 -2.32 32.95 -8.77
CA GLU A 186 -1.99 32.84 -7.35
C GLU A 186 -3.24 32.46 -6.53
N GLY A 187 -3.16 31.39 -5.74
CA GLY A 187 -4.29 30.84 -4.98
C GLY A 187 -5.12 29.77 -5.71
N HIS A 188 -4.68 29.30 -6.87
CA HIS A 188 -5.24 28.10 -7.51
C HIS A 188 -4.99 26.85 -6.65
N ASP A 189 -6.00 25.98 -6.56
CA ASP A 189 -5.87 24.67 -5.93
C ASP A 189 -5.22 23.69 -6.91
N PHE A 190 -3.94 23.38 -6.66
CA PHE A 190 -3.11 22.53 -7.52
C PHE A 190 -3.30 21.03 -7.27
N GLN A 191 -4.27 20.59 -6.47
CA GLN A 191 -4.44 19.16 -6.14
C GLN A 191 -4.52 18.25 -7.38
N ARG A 192 -5.22 18.69 -8.43
CA ARG A 192 -5.36 17.90 -9.67
C ARG A 192 -4.04 17.81 -10.44
N GLU A 193 -3.32 18.93 -10.51
CA GLU A 193 -2.01 19.01 -11.15
C GLU A 193 -0.96 18.20 -10.38
N GLU A 194 -1.02 18.19 -9.06
CA GLU A 194 -0.15 17.38 -8.19
C GLU A 194 -0.39 15.88 -8.39
N GLU A 195 -1.65 15.43 -8.41
CA GLU A 195 -1.97 14.04 -8.72
C GLU A 195 -1.52 13.64 -10.12
N ALA A 196 -1.65 14.54 -11.10
CA ALA A 196 -1.17 14.29 -12.46
C ALA A 196 0.35 14.16 -12.50
N LEU A 197 1.08 15.06 -11.82
CA LEU A 197 2.54 15.02 -11.73
C LEU A 197 3.01 13.71 -11.10
N LYS A 198 2.37 13.27 -10.00
CA LYS A 198 2.69 12.00 -9.34
C LYS A 198 2.50 10.79 -10.26
N ARG A 199 1.41 10.75 -11.05
CA ARG A 199 1.21 9.65 -12.02
C ARG A 199 2.33 9.60 -13.07
N HIS A 200 2.77 10.76 -13.55
CA HIS A 200 3.89 10.84 -14.49
C HIS A 200 5.24 10.50 -13.83
N GLU A 201 5.46 10.90 -12.57
CA GLU A 201 6.63 10.50 -11.78
C GLU A 201 6.72 8.98 -11.65
N ASP A 202 5.63 8.31 -11.25
CA ASP A 202 5.59 6.84 -11.11
C ASP A 202 5.82 6.13 -12.46
N SER A 203 5.21 6.64 -13.53
CA SER A 203 5.35 6.14 -14.90
C SER A 203 6.79 6.25 -15.39
N LEU A 204 7.39 7.45 -15.28
CA LEU A 204 8.78 7.70 -15.68
C LEU A 204 9.74 6.86 -14.85
N LYS A 205 9.57 6.80 -13.53
CA LYS A 205 10.43 5.97 -12.67
C LYS A 205 10.45 4.51 -13.14
N HIS A 206 9.29 3.93 -13.45
CA HIS A 206 9.22 2.56 -13.94
C HIS A 206 9.90 2.37 -15.30
N LEU A 207 9.74 3.33 -16.22
CA LEU A 207 10.42 3.30 -17.52
C LEU A 207 11.93 3.44 -17.38
N LEU A 208 12.41 4.35 -16.54
CA LEU A 208 13.83 4.56 -16.28
C LEU A 208 14.46 3.33 -15.62
N GLU A 209 13.79 2.70 -14.66
CA GLU A 209 14.27 1.45 -14.04
C GLU A 209 14.45 0.34 -15.07
N ARG A 210 13.52 0.19 -16.03
CA ARG A 210 13.60 -0.81 -17.10
C ARG A 210 14.79 -0.57 -18.03
N VAL A 211 15.02 0.67 -18.44
CA VAL A 211 16.17 1.05 -19.28
C VAL A 211 17.47 0.71 -18.53
N HIS A 212 17.59 1.10 -17.26
CA HIS A 212 18.78 0.77 -16.46
C HIS A 212 19.01 -0.75 -16.34
N HIS A 213 17.96 -1.55 -16.10
CA HIS A 213 18.09 -3.02 -16.02
C HIS A 213 18.54 -3.64 -17.35
N ARG A 214 18.02 -3.15 -18.48
CA ARG A 214 18.39 -3.67 -19.80
C ARG A 214 19.84 -3.36 -20.16
N HIS A 215 20.32 -2.15 -19.86
CA HIS A 215 21.68 -1.75 -20.17
C HIS A 215 22.72 -2.34 -19.22
N HIS A 216 22.37 -2.60 -17.94
CA HIS A 216 23.24 -3.34 -17.03
C HIS A 216 23.47 -4.80 -17.46
N HIS A 217 22.50 -5.46 -18.12
CA HIS A 217 22.69 -6.82 -18.65
C HIS A 217 23.46 -6.88 -19.98
N HIS A 218 23.62 -5.75 -20.68
CA HIS A 218 24.37 -5.72 -21.94
C HIS A 218 25.88 -5.52 -21.73
N ASP A 219 26.30 -4.95 -20.60
CA ASP A 219 27.71 -4.76 -20.25
C ASP A 219 28.38 -6.02 -19.67
N GLU A 220 27.62 -6.99 -19.15
CA GLU A 220 28.18 -8.26 -18.62
C GLU A 220 28.48 -9.32 -19.68
N HIS A 221 28.05 -9.14 -20.93
CA HIS A 221 28.21 -10.14 -22.00
C HIS A 221 29.24 -9.79 -23.09
N HIS A 222 30.02 -8.71 -22.93
CA HIS A 222 31.03 -8.31 -23.91
C HIS A 222 32.48 -8.46 -23.43
N HIS A 223 32.75 -9.26 -22.40
CA HIS A 223 34.11 -9.44 -21.87
C HIS A 223 34.77 -10.81 -22.05
N ASP A 224 34.10 -11.78 -22.68
CA ASP A 224 34.69 -13.07 -23.02
C ASP A 224 34.54 -13.33 -24.53
N GLU A 225 35.63 -13.73 -25.19
CA GLU A 225 35.81 -13.96 -26.65
C GLU A 225 36.24 -12.67 -27.42
N ASP A 226 37.49 -12.42 -27.83
CA ASP A 226 38.49 -13.31 -28.40
C ASP A 226 39.94 -12.79 -28.18
N HIS A 227 40.67 -13.40 -27.25
CA HIS A 227 42.14 -13.42 -27.27
C HIS A 227 42.60 -14.68 -28.01
N HIS A 228 42.64 -14.64 -29.34
CA HIS A 228 43.34 -15.67 -30.11
C HIS A 228 44.84 -15.34 -30.15
N GLU A 229 45.59 -15.97 -29.26
CA GLU A 229 47.05 -16.03 -29.28
C GLU A 229 47.58 -16.62 -30.59
N HIS A 230 48.43 -15.84 -31.26
CA HIS A 230 49.32 -16.30 -32.31
C HIS A 230 50.35 -17.28 -31.71
N HIS A 231 50.13 -18.59 -31.86
CA HIS A 231 51.19 -19.57 -31.68
C HIS A 231 51.80 -19.93 -33.05
N HIS A 232 53.03 -19.43 -33.24
CA HIS A 232 53.99 -19.95 -34.19
C HIS A 232 54.40 -21.37 -33.80
N GLU A 233 54.22 -22.34 -34.70
CA GLU A 233 55.11 -23.50 -34.78
C GLU A 233 55.44 -23.76 -36.25
N GLU A 234 56.71 -23.55 -36.60
CA GLU A 234 57.35 -24.10 -37.78
C GLU A 234 57.43 -25.62 -37.65
N ASN A 235 57.09 -26.36 -38.71
CA ASN A 235 57.87 -27.54 -39.03
C ASN A 235 57.85 -27.91 -40.52
N HIS A 236 59.02 -28.35 -40.96
CA HIS A 236 59.47 -28.66 -42.31
C HIS A 236 58.77 -29.88 -42.96
N HIS A 237 58.57 -29.80 -44.28
CA HIS A 237 59.08 -30.71 -45.33
C HIS A 237 58.19 -30.57 -46.58
N GLU A 238 58.68 -29.96 -47.67
CA GLU A 238 59.41 -30.59 -48.77
C GLU A 238 58.54 -31.35 -49.79
N HIS A 239 58.78 -30.98 -51.05
CA HIS A 239 58.66 -31.74 -52.28
C HIS A 239 57.39 -31.72 -53.15
N HIS A 240 57.63 -31.16 -54.36
CA HIS A 240 57.28 -31.68 -55.69
C HIS A 240 55.79 -31.66 -56.07
N HIS A 241 55.37 -31.35 -57.30
CA HIS A 241 56.00 -31.10 -58.60
C HIS A 241 54.88 -30.50 -59.50
N GLU A 242 55.29 -29.75 -60.53
CA GLU A 242 54.77 -29.77 -61.92
C GLU A 242 53.25 -29.71 -62.15
N ASP A 243 52.78 -28.62 -62.78
CA ASP A 243 52.38 -28.58 -64.20
C ASP A 243 50.86 -28.80 -64.29
N ASP A 244 50.05 -28.24 -65.17
CA ASP A 244 50.23 -27.40 -66.34
C ASP A 244 48.81 -26.85 -66.63
N ASN A 245 48.74 -25.63 -67.17
CA ASN A 245 47.71 -25.09 -68.08
C ASN A 245 46.22 -25.07 -67.67
#